data_AF-A0A526QKE0-F1
#
_entry.id   AF-A0A526QKE0-F1
#
_cell.length_a   1.000
_cell.length_b   1.000
_cell.length_c   1.000
_cell.angle_alpha   90.00
_cell.angle_beta   90.00
_cell.angle_gamma   90.00
#
_symmetry.space_group_name_H-M   'P 1'
#
loop_
_entity.id
_entity.type
_entity.pdbx_description
1 polymer ?
#
loop_
_entity_poly.entity_id
_entity_poly.type
_entity_poly.pdbx_seq_one_letter_code
_entity_poly.pdbx_strand_id
1 'polypeptide(L)'
;VLGLGNIGPLASKPVMEGKAVLFKKFAGIDVFDIEIAAPEIERMVETVAALEPTFGGINLEDIKAPECFEVEERLKARMGIPVFHDDQHGTAIIVAAAVLNGLEFAGKTIADIKIVTSGAGAAALACLNLLVSLGAKVENIWVTDRFGVAYKGRLEEMDRWKDPYVKDTEARTLADVIPGADVFLGLSAAGVLKPELLQHMAPKPLILALANPNPEIMPEAARAARPDAMICT
;
A
#
# COMPACT_ATOMS: atom_id res chain seq x y z
N VAL A 1 1.28 10.51 8.38
CA VAL A 1 1.28 11.77 7.62
C VAL A 1 2.35 11.74 6.55
N LEU A 2 1.95 11.31 5.35
CA LEU A 2 2.85 11.14 4.22
C LEU A 2 4.06 10.25 4.62
N GLY A 3 5.26 10.56 4.12
CA GLY A 3 6.52 9.91 4.52
C GLY A 3 7.12 10.42 5.84
N LEU A 4 6.45 11.32 6.58
CA LEU A 4 6.99 11.94 7.82
C LEU A 4 6.71 11.12 9.09
N GLY A 5 5.85 10.09 8.99
CA GLY A 5 5.45 9.28 10.12
C GLY A 5 4.50 10.00 11.08
N ASN A 6 4.70 9.81 12.38
CA ASN A 6 3.87 10.39 13.43
C ASN A 6 4.37 11.79 13.80
N ILE A 7 3.76 12.81 13.22
CA ILE A 7 4.02 14.24 13.50
C ILE A 7 2.93 14.89 14.37
N GLY A 8 1.93 14.10 14.78
CA GLY A 8 0.80 14.56 15.59
C GLY A 8 -0.30 15.29 14.82
N PRO A 9 -1.48 15.48 15.45
CA PRO A 9 -2.69 16.02 14.81
C PRO A 9 -2.48 17.43 14.26
N LEU A 10 -1.91 18.35 15.06
CA LEU A 10 -1.74 19.75 14.63
C LEU A 10 -0.89 19.88 13.36
N ALA A 11 0.19 19.10 13.26
CA ALA A 11 1.06 19.15 12.09
C ALA A 11 0.48 18.41 10.87
N SER A 12 -0.51 17.54 11.07
CA SER A 12 -1.23 16.85 9.98
C SER A 12 -2.24 17.73 9.25
N LYS A 13 -2.74 18.78 9.93
CA LYS A 13 -3.83 19.65 9.45
C LYS A 13 -3.67 20.15 8.01
N PRO A 14 -2.51 20.70 7.58
CA PRO A 14 -2.37 21.17 6.20
C PRO A 14 -2.56 20.07 5.14
N VAL A 15 -2.22 18.82 5.46
CA VAL A 15 -2.42 17.67 4.56
C VAL A 15 -3.92 17.36 4.44
N MET A 16 -4.63 17.38 5.58
CA MET A 16 -6.07 17.10 5.63
C MET A 16 -6.90 18.21 4.96
N GLU A 17 -6.55 19.48 5.17
CA GLU A 17 -7.15 20.61 4.42
C GLU A 17 -6.92 20.46 2.91
N GLY A 18 -5.72 20.04 2.50
CA GLY A 18 -5.41 19.72 1.11
C GLY A 18 -6.33 18.65 0.53
N LYS A 19 -6.56 17.55 1.26
CA LYS A 19 -7.50 16.49 0.88
C LYS A 19 -8.93 17.01 0.77
N ALA A 20 -9.39 17.84 1.70
CA ALA A 20 -10.72 18.46 1.64
C ALA A 20 -10.92 19.29 0.36
N VAL A 21 -9.90 20.07 -0.04
CA VAL A 21 -9.91 20.81 -1.31
C VAL A 21 -10.04 19.87 -2.52
N LEU A 22 -9.33 18.74 -2.52
CA LEU A 22 -9.42 17.75 -3.60
C LEU A 22 -10.81 17.12 -3.71
N PHE A 23 -11.40 16.70 -2.59
CA PHE A 23 -12.77 16.18 -2.55
C PHE A 23 -13.77 17.19 -3.11
N LYS A 24 -13.68 18.46 -2.70
CA LYS A 24 -14.58 19.50 -3.20
C LYS A 24 -14.37 19.75 -4.69
N LYS A 25 -13.12 19.82 -5.14
CA LYS A 25 -12.77 20.16 -6.52
C LYS A 25 -13.16 19.08 -7.51
N PHE A 26 -12.94 17.80 -7.17
CA PHE A 26 -13.08 16.68 -8.12
C PHE A 26 -14.39 15.91 -7.96
N ALA A 27 -15.01 15.91 -6.77
CA ALA A 27 -16.25 15.18 -6.51
C ALA A 27 -17.41 16.07 -6.04
N GLY A 28 -17.18 17.37 -5.80
CA GLY A 28 -18.21 18.29 -5.31
C GLY A 28 -18.60 18.05 -3.84
N ILE A 29 -17.89 17.17 -3.13
CA ILE A 29 -18.18 16.76 -1.75
C ILE A 29 -17.69 17.84 -0.79
N ASP A 30 -18.55 18.24 0.16
CA ASP A 30 -18.17 19.11 1.26
C ASP A 30 -17.50 18.29 2.36
N VAL A 31 -16.24 18.63 2.65
CA VAL A 31 -15.40 17.91 3.60
C VAL A 31 -14.99 18.87 4.72
N PHE A 32 -14.96 18.32 5.94
CA PHE A 32 -14.34 18.96 7.10
C PHE A 32 -13.22 18.04 7.57
N ASP A 33 -12.02 18.60 7.71
CA ASP A 33 -10.87 17.92 8.28
C ASP A 33 -10.96 17.90 9.81
N ILE A 34 -10.78 16.72 10.41
CA ILE A 34 -10.95 16.48 11.84
C ILE A 34 -9.70 15.76 12.38
N GLU A 35 -8.74 16.54 12.88
CA GLU A 35 -7.54 16.00 13.51
C GLU A 35 -7.83 15.57 14.96
N ILE A 36 -7.66 14.29 15.26
CA ILE A 36 -7.95 13.73 16.58
C ILE A 36 -6.67 13.43 17.38
N ALA A 37 -6.62 13.90 18.62
CA ALA A 37 -5.56 13.57 19.58
C ALA A 37 -5.92 12.30 20.38
N ALA A 38 -6.06 11.18 19.67
CA ALA A 38 -6.45 9.88 20.25
C ALA A 38 -5.55 8.76 19.68
N PRO A 39 -4.38 8.50 20.29
CA PRO A 39 -3.43 7.53 19.76
C PRO A 39 -3.86 6.07 20.00
N GLU A 40 -4.72 5.80 20.98
CA GLU A 40 -5.23 4.46 21.25
C GLU A 40 -6.42 4.11 20.34
N ILE A 41 -6.42 2.89 19.77
CA ILE A 41 -7.46 2.38 18.86
C ILE A 41 -8.87 2.59 19.44
N GLU A 42 -9.09 2.17 20.69
CA GLU A 42 -10.41 2.28 21.35
C GLU A 42 -10.90 3.73 21.37
N ARG A 43 -10.04 4.65 21.83
CA ARG A 43 -10.38 6.06 21.94
C ARG A 43 -10.62 6.70 20.58
N MET A 44 -9.83 6.32 19.58
CA MET A 44 -9.99 6.75 18.19
C MET A 44 -11.35 6.31 17.64
N VAL A 45 -11.68 5.02 17.78
CA VAL A 45 -12.97 4.45 17.33
C VAL A 45 -14.15 5.15 18.01
N GLU A 46 -14.12 5.32 19.34
CA GLU A 46 -15.17 6.03 20.07
C GLU A 46 -15.33 7.48 19.59
N THR A 47 -14.22 8.18 19.39
CA THR A 47 -14.24 9.59 18.95
C THR A 47 -14.84 9.73 17.56
N VAL A 48 -14.43 8.89 16.60
CA VAL A 48 -14.94 8.93 15.23
C VAL A 48 -16.40 8.48 15.17
N ALA A 49 -16.76 7.40 15.86
CA ALA A 49 -18.14 6.89 15.88
C ALA A 49 -19.13 7.90 16.47
N ALA A 50 -18.71 8.69 17.48
CA ALA A 50 -19.54 9.74 18.06
C ALA A 50 -19.91 10.86 17.06
N LEU A 51 -19.16 11.00 15.96
CA LEU A 51 -19.40 12.01 14.93
C LEU A 51 -20.40 11.57 13.85
N GLU A 52 -20.86 10.31 13.87
CA GLU A 52 -21.78 9.75 12.88
C GLU A 52 -22.99 10.63 12.55
N PRO A 53 -23.71 11.25 13.52
CA PRO A 53 -24.89 12.06 13.20
C PRO A 53 -24.62 13.30 12.33
N THR A 54 -23.37 13.74 12.24
CA THR A 54 -22.98 14.95 11.49
C THR A 54 -22.59 14.64 10.05
N PHE A 55 -22.03 13.45 9.78
CA PHE A 55 -21.37 13.16 8.51
C PHE A 55 -22.11 12.10 7.69
N GLY A 56 -22.07 12.24 6.36
CA GLY A 56 -22.60 11.23 5.43
C GLY A 56 -21.62 10.09 5.11
N GLY A 57 -20.37 10.20 5.55
CA GLY A 57 -19.32 9.20 5.40
C GLY A 57 -18.03 9.65 6.10
N ILE A 58 -17.14 8.70 6.41
CA ILE A 58 -15.85 8.94 7.04
C ILE A 58 -14.73 8.51 6.09
N ASN A 59 -13.81 9.41 5.80
CA ASN A 59 -12.53 9.11 5.16
C ASN A 59 -11.43 9.08 6.23
N LEU A 60 -10.92 7.90 6.54
CA LEU A 60 -9.76 7.70 7.40
C LEU A 60 -8.48 7.96 6.58
N GLU A 61 -7.55 8.70 7.16
CA GLU A 61 -6.33 9.12 6.50
C GLU A 61 -5.15 9.04 7.48
N ASP A 62 -3.98 8.63 7.00
CA ASP A 62 -2.70 8.77 7.70
C ASP A 62 -2.63 8.08 9.07
N ILE A 63 -3.40 7.01 9.27
CA ILE A 63 -3.36 6.16 10.47
C ILE A 63 -2.32 5.06 10.26
N LYS A 64 -1.44 4.88 11.25
CA LYS A 64 -0.33 3.91 11.20
C LYS A 64 -0.85 2.45 11.11
N ALA A 65 -0.13 1.61 10.38
CA ALA A 65 -0.29 0.15 10.42
C ALA A 65 0.49 -0.50 11.59
N PRO A 66 -0.02 -1.59 12.18
CA PRO A 66 -1.24 -2.32 11.81
C PRO A 66 -2.54 -1.75 12.44
N GLU A 67 -2.46 -0.70 13.24
CA GLU A 67 -3.58 -0.18 14.03
C GLU A 67 -4.76 0.29 13.14
N CYS A 68 -4.46 0.90 11.97
CA CYS A 68 -5.46 1.35 11.00
C CYS A 68 -6.43 0.26 10.54
N PHE A 69 -5.99 -1.00 10.44
CA PHE A 69 -6.85 -2.10 10.01
C PHE A 69 -7.94 -2.39 11.05
N GLU A 70 -7.56 -2.41 12.33
CA GLU A 70 -8.52 -2.63 13.42
C GLU A 70 -9.45 -1.42 13.60
N VAL A 71 -8.94 -0.20 13.46
CA VAL A 71 -9.75 1.02 13.50
C VAL A 71 -10.84 0.98 12.41
N GLU A 72 -10.46 0.66 11.17
CA GLU A 72 -11.42 0.57 10.06
C GLU A 72 -12.44 -0.56 10.27
N GLU A 73 -11.98 -1.76 10.64
CA GLU A 73 -12.85 -2.92 10.88
C GLU A 73 -13.92 -2.61 11.95
N ARG A 74 -13.51 -1.99 13.05
CA ARG A 74 -14.42 -1.64 14.16
C ARG A 74 -15.37 -0.50 13.81
N LEU A 75 -14.91 0.52 13.07
CA LEU A 75 -15.78 1.61 12.63
C LEU A 75 -16.83 1.13 11.62
N LYS A 76 -16.46 0.29 10.65
CA LYS A 76 -17.40 -0.30 9.68
C LYS A 76 -18.44 -1.21 10.33
N ALA A 77 -18.06 -1.92 11.40
CA ALA A 77 -19.00 -2.76 12.14
C ALA A 77 -20.00 -1.94 12.99
N ARG A 78 -19.62 -0.73 13.41
CA ARG A 78 -20.39 0.09 14.35
C ARG A 78 -21.25 1.15 13.68
N MET A 79 -20.75 1.79 12.62
CA MET A 79 -21.38 2.95 12.01
C MET A 79 -22.35 2.56 10.89
N GLY A 80 -23.46 3.30 10.76
CA GLY A 80 -24.43 3.16 9.69
C GLY A 80 -24.08 3.92 8.39
N ILE A 81 -22.95 4.64 8.39
CA ILE A 81 -22.44 5.39 7.23
C ILE A 81 -21.16 4.75 6.66
N PRO A 82 -20.82 4.98 5.38
CA PRO A 82 -19.59 4.45 4.78
C PRO A 82 -18.34 4.94 5.52
N VAL A 83 -17.44 4.01 5.82
CA VAL A 83 -16.10 4.29 6.34
C VAL A 83 -15.09 3.75 5.33
N PHE A 84 -14.20 4.61 4.87
CA PHE A 84 -13.20 4.32 3.84
C PHE A 84 -11.84 4.82 4.30
N HIS A 85 -10.80 4.01 4.14
CA HIS A 85 -9.42 4.41 4.42
C HIS A 85 -8.65 4.63 3.11
N ASP A 86 -8.25 5.88 2.82
CA ASP A 86 -7.69 6.23 1.50
C ASP A 86 -6.33 5.55 1.27
N ASP A 87 -5.42 5.58 2.26
CA ASP A 87 -4.11 4.94 2.10
C ASP A 87 -4.21 3.42 1.82
N GLN A 88 -5.28 2.77 2.26
CA GLN A 88 -5.54 1.35 2.00
C GLN A 88 -6.23 1.17 0.66
N HIS A 89 -7.51 1.56 0.59
CA HIS A 89 -8.38 1.20 -0.53
C HIS A 89 -8.16 2.11 -1.74
N GLY A 90 -7.95 3.41 -1.52
CA GLY A 90 -7.64 4.37 -2.58
C GLY A 90 -6.37 3.96 -3.31
N THR A 91 -5.31 3.67 -2.56
CA THR A 91 -4.05 3.14 -3.13
C THR A 91 -4.28 1.81 -3.87
N ALA A 92 -4.98 0.86 -3.26
CA ALA A 92 -5.24 -0.45 -3.86
C ALA A 92 -5.95 -0.34 -5.21
N ILE A 93 -7.00 0.50 -5.32
CA ILE A 93 -7.78 0.66 -6.55
C ILE A 93 -6.90 1.15 -7.71
N ILE A 94 -6.07 2.17 -7.47
CA ILE A 94 -5.21 2.72 -8.50
C ILE A 94 -4.08 1.75 -8.88
N VAL A 95 -3.49 1.06 -7.89
CA VAL A 95 -2.49 0.01 -8.14
C VAL A 95 -3.08 -1.13 -8.96
N ALA A 96 -4.29 -1.60 -8.62
CA ALA A 96 -4.97 -2.65 -9.38
C ALA A 96 -5.21 -2.23 -10.84
N ALA A 97 -5.67 -0.99 -11.06
CA ALA A 97 -5.85 -0.46 -12.42
C ALA A 97 -4.51 -0.41 -13.19
N ALA A 98 -3.43 0.04 -12.56
CA ALA A 98 -2.11 0.07 -13.17
C ALA A 98 -1.57 -1.33 -13.49
N VAL A 99 -1.76 -2.30 -12.57
CA VAL A 99 -1.36 -3.70 -12.79
C VAL A 99 -2.14 -4.30 -13.94
N LEU A 100 -3.47 -4.21 -13.97
CA LEU A 100 -4.27 -4.79 -15.05
C LEU A 100 -3.85 -4.25 -16.43
N ASN A 101 -3.69 -2.93 -16.57
CA ASN A 101 -3.24 -2.32 -17.81
C ASN A 101 -1.79 -2.70 -18.17
N GLY A 102 -0.89 -2.75 -17.19
CA GLY A 102 0.50 -3.15 -17.41
C GLY A 102 0.61 -4.61 -17.87
N LEU A 103 -0.19 -5.50 -17.29
CA LEU A 103 -0.25 -6.90 -17.70
C LEU A 103 -0.81 -7.07 -19.11
N GLU A 104 -1.85 -6.32 -19.46
CA GLU A 104 -2.38 -6.30 -20.83
C GLU A 104 -1.29 -5.90 -21.83
N PHE A 105 -0.55 -4.81 -21.57
CA PHE A 105 0.54 -4.36 -22.44
C PHE A 105 1.71 -5.36 -22.51
N ALA A 106 2.00 -6.06 -21.41
CA ALA A 106 3.01 -7.10 -21.37
C ALA A 106 2.55 -8.41 -22.04
N GLY A 107 1.25 -8.60 -22.30
CA GLY A 107 0.67 -9.84 -22.78
C GLY A 107 0.66 -10.95 -21.70
N LYS A 108 0.43 -10.58 -20.45
CA LYS A 108 0.47 -11.46 -19.27
C LYS A 108 -0.90 -11.54 -18.58
N THR A 109 -1.13 -12.63 -17.87
CA THR A 109 -2.35 -12.91 -17.10
C THR A 109 -2.06 -12.82 -15.60
N ILE A 110 -2.94 -12.16 -14.84
CA ILE A 110 -2.75 -11.95 -13.40
C ILE A 110 -2.59 -13.25 -12.59
N ALA A 111 -3.18 -14.36 -13.08
CA ALA A 111 -3.10 -15.66 -12.44
C ALA A 111 -1.73 -16.36 -12.56
N ASP A 112 -0.85 -15.89 -13.45
CA ASP A 112 0.41 -16.56 -13.78
C ASP A 112 1.64 -15.71 -13.45
N ILE A 113 1.44 -14.45 -13.06
CA ILE A 113 2.54 -13.55 -12.72
C ILE A 113 3.10 -13.79 -11.32
N LYS A 114 4.39 -13.48 -11.18
CA LYS A 114 5.06 -13.31 -9.89
C LYS A 114 5.04 -11.85 -9.47
N ILE A 115 4.53 -11.59 -8.27
CA ILE A 115 4.48 -10.25 -7.65
C ILE A 115 5.46 -10.24 -6.49
N VAL A 116 6.35 -9.22 -6.45
CA VAL A 116 7.27 -9.00 -5.34
C VAL A 116 7.00 -7.62 -4.76
N THR A 117 6.75 -7.55 -3.45
CA THR A 117 6.53 -6.26 -2.78
C THR A 117 7.74 -5.84 -1.97
N SER A 118 7.95 -4.52 -1.91
CA SER A 118 8.76 -3.86 -0.90
C SER A 118 7.84 -3.00 -0.05
N GLY A 119 7.71 -3.36 1.22
CA GLY A 119 6.71 -2.83 2.13
C GLY A 119 5.63 -3.85 2.45
N ALA A 120 5.19 -3.83 3.71
CA ALA A 120 4.14 -4.71 4.23
C ALA A 120 3.19 -3.94 5.19
N GLY A 121 3.00 -2.65 4.93
CA GLY A 121 2.05 -1.80 5.67
C GLY A 121 0.65 -1.80 5.06
N ALA A 122 -0.20 -0.90 5.55
CA ALA A 122 -1.61 -0.71 5.17
C ALA A 122 -1.83 -0.75 3.65
N ALA A 123 -1.17 0.16 2.93
CA ALA A 123 -1.27 0.28 1.48
C ALA A 123 -0.85 -1.00 0.74
N ALA A 124 0.30 -1.58 1.11
CA ALA A 124 0.85 -2.74 0.43
C ALA A 124 -0.06 -3.97 0.56
N LEU A 125 -0.53 -4.26 1.79
CA LEU A 125 -1.39 -5.41 2.03
C LEU A 125 -2.78 -5.21 1.40
N ALA A 126 -3.33 -3.99 1.42
CA ALA A 126 -4.58 -3.68 0.74
C ALA A 126 -4.46 -3.88 -0.79
N CYS A 127 -3.36 -3.42 -1.40
CA CYS A 127 -3.08 -3.66 -2.81
C CYS A 127 -3.03 -5.16 -3.14
N LEU A 128 -2.28 -5.94 -2.35
CA LEU A 128 -2.17 -7.38 -2.55
C LEU A 128 -3.51 -8.09 -2.41
N ASN A 129 -4.29 -7.75 -1.39
CA ASN A 129 -5.61 -8.34 -1.17
C ASN A 129 -6.55 -8.06 -2.37
N LEU A 130 -6.54 -6.83 -2.90
CA LEU A 130 -7.33 -6.50 -4.07
C LEU A 130 -6.83 -7.25 -5.31
N LEU A 131 -5.52 -7.33 -5.54
CA LEU A 131 -4.94 -8.11 -6.65
C LEU A 131 -5.30 -9.60 -6.55
N VAL A 132 -5.31 -10.18 -5.35
CA VAL A 132 -5.76 -11.56 -5.11
C VAL A 132 -7.24 -11.71 -5.47
N SER A 133 -8.09 -10.77 -5.07
CA SER A 133 -9.51 -10.80 -5.45
C SER A 133 -9.75 -10.67 -6.96
N LEU A 134 -8.80 -10.06 -7.68
CA LEU A 134 -8.80 -9.94 -9.14
C LEU A 134 -8.17 -11.16 -9.85
N GLY A 135 -7.67 -12.14 -9.11
CA GLY A 135 -7.17 -13.41 -9.64
C GLY A 135 -5.67 -13.65 -9.48
N ALA A 136 -4.92 -12.76 -8.81
CA ALA A 136 -3.54 -13.05 -8.43
C ALA A 136 -3.49 -14.23 -7.46
N LYS A 137 -2.54 -15.14 -7.68
CA LYS A 137 -2.35 -16.32 -6.83
C LYS A 137 -1.44 -16.00 -5.65
N VAL A 138 -1.91 -16.29 -4.42
CA VAL A 138 -1.15 -16.04 -3.19
C VAL A 138 0.21 -16.73 -3.22
N GLU A 139 0.30 -17.94 -3.78
CA GLU A 139 1.56 -18.67 -3.95
C GLU A 139 2.62 -17.89 -4.76
N ASN A 140 2.21 -17.01 -5.68
CA ASN A 140 3.10 -16.21 -6.53
C ASN A 140 3.45 -14.83 -5.96
N ILE A 141 2.88 -14.46 -4.81
CA ILE A 141 3.13 -13.17 -4.16
C ILE A 141 4.23 -13.33 -3.11
N TRP A 142 5.25 -12.47 -3.16
CA TRP A 142 6.36 -12.44 -2.21
C TRP A 142 6.40 -11.10 -1.51
N VAL A 143 6.19 -11.10 -0.20
CA VAL A 143 6.22 -9.88 0.61
C VAL A 143 7.58 -9.70 1.23
N THR A 144 8.14 -8.50 1.08
CA THR A 144 9.34 -8.07 1.81
C THR A 144 9.08 -6.77 2.55
N ASP A 145 9.70 -6.60 3.72
CA ASP A 145 9.72 -5.34 4.46
C ASP A 145 11.14 -5.03 4.93
N ARG A 146 11.30 -4.11 5.89
CA ARG A 146 12.61 -3.71 6.41
C ARG A 146 13.41 -4.85 7.06
N PHE A 147 12.75 -5.95 7.44
CA PHE A 147 13.39 -7.16 7.98
C PHE A 147 13.57 -8.25 6.91
N GLY A 148 13.25 -7.96 5.66
CA GLY A 148 13.38 -8.88 4.54
C GLY A 148 12.10 -9.64 4.25
N VAL A 149 12.22 -10.85 3.71
CA VAL A 149 11.09 -11.68 3.28
C VAL A 149 10.18 -12.03 4.46
N ALA A 150 8.86 -12.04 4.26
CA ALA A 150 7.92 -12.62 5.19
C ALA A 150 7.97 -14.16 5.08
N TYR A 151 8.74 -14.80 5.97
CA TYR A 151 8.94 -16.25 5.98
C TYR A 151 8.44 -16.90 7.27
N LYS A 152 8.16 -18.20 7.21
CA LYS A 152 7.65 -18.98 8.33
C LYS A 152 8.68 -19.04 9.46
N GLY A 153 8.26 -18.62 10.65
CA GLY A 153 9.12 -18.55 11.84
C GLY A 153 9.84 -17.22 12.04
N ARG A 154 9.67 -16.23 11.14
CA ARG A 154 10.10 -14.85 11.40
C ARG A 154 9.33 -14.27 12.58
N LEU A 155 10.01 -13.54 13.47
CA LEU A 155 9.38 -12.94 14.66
C LEU A 155 9.16 -11.43 14.51
N GLU A 156 9.99 -10.77 13.70
CA GLU A 156 10.05 -9.33 13.58
C GLU A 156 8.83 -8.77 12.85
N GLU A 157 8.06 -7.93 13.56
CA GLU A 157 6.88 -7.23 13.05
C GLU A 157 5.84 -8.13 12.38
N MET A 158 5.73 -9.41 12.72
CA MET A 158 4.70 -10.28 12.14
C MET A 158 3.35 -10.03 12.80
N ASP A 159 2.29 -10.03 11.97
CA ASP A 159 0.92 -9.82 12.39
C ASP A 159 -0.04 -10.65 11.52
N ARG A 160 -1.29 -10.78 11.98
CA ARG A 160 -2.33 -11.58 11.31
C ARG A 160 -2.65 -11.13 9.88
N TRP A 161 -2.35 -9.88 9.53
CA TRP A 161 -2.61 -9.32 8.21
C TRP A 161 -1.53 -9.72 7.20
N LYS A 162 -0.32 -10.02 7.68
CA LYS A 162 0.79 -10.54 6.85
C LYS A 162 0.79 -12.06 6.71
N ASP A 163 0.17 -12.78 7.65
CA ASP A 163 0.11 -14.25 7.66
C ASP A 163 -0.29 -14.88 6.32
N PRO A 164 -1.27 -14.37 5.55
CA PRO A 164 -1.65 -14.94 4.25
C PRO A 164 -0.50 -14.99 3.24
N TYR A 165 0.50 -14.13 3.37
CA TYR A 165 1.61 -13.98 2.42
C TYR A 165 2.92 -14.62 2.88
N VAL A 166 2.93 -15.22 4.08
CA VAL A 166 4.11 -15.88 4.64
C VAL A 166 4.52 -17.09 3.81
N LYS A 167 5.82 -17.22 3.53
CA LYS A 167 6.39 -18.34 2.74
C LYS A 167 7.19 -19.31 3.60
N ASP A 168 7.04 -20.59 3.33
CA ASP A 168 7.97 -21.63 3.81
C ASP A 168 9.18 -21.64 2.85
N THR A 169 10.24 -20.89 3.20
CA THR A 169 11.35 -20.57 2.29
C THR A 169 12.63 -20.20 3.04
N GLU A 170 13.78 -20.42 2.39
CA GLU A 170 15.09 -19.96 2.87
C GLU A 170 15.46 -18.54 2.39
N ALA A 171 14.63 -17.92 1.54
CA ALA A 171 14.85 -16.53 1.11
C ALA A 171 14.78 -15.57 2.30
N ARG A 172 15.66 -14.56 2.32
CA ARG A 172 15.73 -13.56 3.41
C ARG A 172 15.66 -12.13 2.91
N THR A 173 16.12 -11.85 1.70
CA THR A 173 16.25 -10.49 1.17
C THR A 173 15.36 -10.27 -0.05
N LEU A 174 15.13 -8.99 -0.40
CA LEU A 174 14.49 -8.62 -1.67
C LEU A 174 15.22 -9.24 -2.87
N ALA A 175 16.56 -9.27 -2.84
CA ALA A 175 17.38 -9.83 -3.91
C ALA A 175 17.15 -11.34 -4.11
N ASP A 176 16.77 -12.08 -3.06
CA ASP A 176 16.49 -13.52 -3.16
C ASP A 176 15.18 -13.80 -3.90
N VAL A 177 14.21 -12.87 -3.84
CA VAL A 177 12.85 -13.09 -4.36
C VAL A 177 12.55 -12.30 -5.62
N ILE A 178 13.30 -11.25 -5.94
CA ILE A 178 13.12 -10.46 -7.16
C ILE A 178 13.34 -11.22 -8.49
N PRO A 179 14.17 -12.29 -8.59
CA PRO A 179 14.39 -12.95 -9.87
C PRO A 179 13.09 -13.51 -10.45
N GLY A 180 12.83 -13.21 -11.73
CA GLY A 180 11.61 -13.61 -12.43
C GLY A 180 10.34 -12.86 -12.01
N ALA A 181 10.43 -11.79 -11.21
CA ALA A 181 9.25 -10.97 -10.89
C ALA A 181 8.70 -10.28 -12.14
N ASP A 182 7.38 -10.36 -12.33
CA ASP A 182 6.66 -9.64 -13.39
C ASP A 182 6.20 -8.27 -12.91
N VAL A 183 5.88 -8.17 -11.62
CA VAL A 183 5.46 -6.93 -10.97
C VAL A 183 6.31 -6.71 -9.73
N PHE A 184 6.94 -5.55 -9.64
CA PHE A 184 7.45 -5.01 -8.39
C PHE A 184 6.46 -3.97 -7.85
N LEU A 185 6.03 -4.15 -6.60
CA LEU A 185 5.17 -3.20 -5.88
C LEU A 185 5.91 -2.62 -4.68
N GLY A 186 6.44 -1.42 -4.85
CA GLY A 186 7.12 -0.62 -3.83
C GLY A 186 6.16 0.34 -3.16
N LEU A 187 5.94 0.13 -1.86
CA LEU A 187 5.19 0.99 -0.94
C LEU A 187 5.97 1.05 0.38
N SER A 188 7.22 1.51 0.28
CA SER A 188 8.23 1.39 1.34
C SER A 188 9.06 2.65 1.51
N ALA A 189 10.31 2.64 1.04
CA ALA A 189 11.30 3.69 1.26
C ALA A 189 12.15 3.96 0.01
N ALA A 190 12.71 5.16 -0.03
CA ALA A 190 13.52 5.62 -1.14
C ALA A 190 14.74 4.72 -1.39
N GLY A 191 15.00 4.41 -2.67
CA GLY A 191 16.22 3.72 -3.09
C GLY A 191 16.34 2.25 -2.66
N VAL A 192 15.24 1.60 -2.23
CA VAL A 192 15.24 0.19 -1.83
C VAL A 192 15.47 -0.73 -3.03
N LEU A 193 14.88 -0.43 -4.19
CA LEU A 193 15.03 -1.24 -5.40
C LEU A 193 16.31 -0.82 -6.15
N LYS A 194 17.34 -1.65 -6.08
CA LYS A 194 18.63 -1.36 -6.74
C LYS A 194 18.59 -1.67 -8.24
N PRO A 195 19.19 -0.83 -9.11
CA PRO A 195 19.21 -1.04 -10.57
C PRO A 195 19.66 -2.44 -10.99
N GLU A 196 20.65 -3.00 -10.30
CA GLU A 196 21.20 -4.34 -10.60
C GLU A 196 20.14 -5.45 -10.47
N LEU A 197 19.16 -5.28 -9.57
CA LEU A 197 18.09 -6.25 -9.35
C LEU A 197 17.11 -6.35 -10.53
N LEU A 198 16.94 -5.25 -11.29
CA LEU A 198 15.97 -5.20 -12.39
C LEU A 198 16.36 -6.14 -13.53
N GLN A 199 17.66 -6.40 -13.73
CA GLN A 199 18.12 -7.31 -14.79
C GLN A 199 17.64 -8.75 -14.55
N HIS A 200 17.37 -9.12 -13.30
CA HIS A 200 16.89 -10.44 -12.92
C HIS A 200 15.37 -10.58 -13.01
N MET A 201 14.62 -9.50 -13.21
CA MET A 201 13.17 -9.54 -13.38
C MET A 201 12.76 -10.20 -14.71
N ALA A 202 11.49 -10.60 -14.80
CA ALA A 202 10.92 -11.17 -16.02
C ALA A 202 10.92 -10.15 -17.18
N PRO A 203 10.80 -10.58 -18.46
CA PRO A 203 10.65 -9.68 -19.60
C PRO A 203 9.45 -8.75 -19.46
N LYS A 204 9.58 -7.49 -19.89
CA LYS A 204 8.54 -6.44 -19.77
C LYS A 204 7.94 -6.36 -18.35
N PRO A 205 8.77 -6.14 -17.30
CA PRO A 205 8.24 -6.05 -15.95
C PRO A 205 7.48 -4.73 -15.74
N LEU A 206 6.52 -4.75 -14.83
CA LEU A 206 5.89 -3.55 -14.29
C LEU A 206 6.56 -3.17 -12.97
N ILE A 207 7.11 -1.97 -12.88
CA ILE A 207 7.74 -1.42 -11.68
C ILE A 207 6.84 -0.31 -11.15
N LEU A 208 6.18 -0.56 -10.03
CA LEU A 208 5.43 0.42 -9.26
C LEU A 208 6.32 0.84 -8.09
N ALA A 209 7.01 1.98 -8.18
CA ALA A 209 7.90 2.51 -7.14
C ALA A 209 7.24 3.74 -6.50
N LEU A 210 6.32 3.50 -5.56
CA LEU A 210 5.32 4.46 -5.10
C LEU A 210 5.68 5.13 -3.76
N ALA A 211 6.91 4.93 -3.26
CA ALA A 211 7.37 5.64 -2.06
C ALA A 211 7.44 7.15 -2.31
N ASN A 212 7.00 7.92 -1.31
CA ASN A 212 6.97 9.38 -1.35
C ASN A 212 7.91 10.00 -0.30
N PRO A 213 8.56 11.14 -0.58
CA PRO A 213 8.58 11.85 -1.87
C PRO A 213 9.57 11.27 -2.90
N ASN A 214 10.46 10.37 -2.45
CA ASN A 214 11.46 9.75 -3.30
C ASN A 214 11.13 8.25 -3.46
N PRO A 215 11.04 7.73 -4.69
CA PRO A 215 10.60 6.37 -4.97
C PRO A 215 11.67 5.33 -4.61
N GLU A 216 11.28 4.05 -4.58
CA GLU A 216 12.19 2.91 -4.41
C GLU A 216 13.29 2.88 -5.46
N ILE A 217 13.01 3.39 -6.66
CA ILE A 217 13.97 3.63 -7.74
C ILE A 217 13.50 4.80 -8.59
N MET A 218 14.42 5.68 -9.00
CA MET A 218 14.09 6.77 -9.92
C MET A 218 13.75 6.23 -11.32
N PRO A 219 12.76 6.81 -12.03
CA PRO A 219 12.38 6.35 -13.37
C PRO A 219 13.54 6.27 -14.37
N GLU A 220 14.48 7.22 -14.31
CA GLU A 220 15.65 7.27 -15.18
C GLU A 220 16.58 6.08 -14.93
N ALA A 221 16.82 5.75 -13.66
CA ALA A 221 17.66 4.62 -13.26
C ALA A 221 16.99 3.28 -13.62
N ALA A 222 15.68 3.16 -13.41
CA ALA A 222 14.92 1.97 -13.79
C ALA A 222 14.95 1.75 -15.31
N ARG A 223 14.74 2.81 -16.10
CA ARG A 223 14.76 2.75 -17.57
C ARG A 223 16.15 2.42 -18.12
N ALA A 224 17.21 2.95 -17.50
CA ALA A 224 18.58 2.63 -17.88
C ALA A 224 18.93 1.15 -17.62
N ALA A 225 18.49 0.60 -16.48
CA ALA A 225 18.78 -0.78 -16.10
C ALA A 225 17.88 -1.82 -16.80
N ARG A 226 16.63 -1.45 -17.11
CA ARG A 226 15.62 -2.32 -17.73
C ARG A 226 14.78 -1.55 -18.76
N PRO A 227 15.28 -1.37 -20.00
CA PRO A 227 14.65 -0.52 -21.01
C PRO A 227 13.23 -0.94 -21.44
N ASP A 228 12.88 -2.22 -21.27
CA ASP A 228 11.55 -2.78 -21.56
C ASP A 228 10.59 -2.72 -20.36
N ALA A 229 11.00 -2.16 -19.21
CA ALA A 229 10.13 -2.00 -18.05
C ALA A 229 9.09 -0.89 -18.26
N MET A 230 7.87 -1.16 -17.79
CA MET A 230 6.86 -0.14 -17.54
C MET A 230 7.09 0.40 -16.12
N ILE A 231 7.10 1.72 -15.94
CA ILE A 231 7.49 2.35 -14.68
C ILE A 231 6.39 3.32 -14.25
N CYS A 232 5.95 3.19 -13.00
CA CYS A 232 4.99 4.04 -12.32
C CYS A 232 5.58 4.51 -10.99
N THR A 233 5.36 5.78 -10.64
CA THR A 233 5.79 6.41 -9.37
C THR A 233 4.67 7.24 -8.80
#